data_AF-A0A9E3U8D0-F1
#
_entry.id   AF-A0A9E3U8D0-F1
#
_cell.length_a   1.000
_cell.length_b   1.000
_cell.length_c   1.000
_cell.angle_alpha   90.00
_cell.angle_beta   90.00
_cell.angle_gamma   90.00
#
_symmetry.space_group_name_H-M   'P 1'
#
loop_
_entity.id
_entity.type
_entity.pdbx_description
1 polymer ?
#
loop_
_entity_poly.entity_id
_entity_poly.type
_entity_poly.pdbx_seq_one_letter_code
_entity_poly.pdbx_strand_id
1 'polypeptide(L)'
;MSETPPYTPPARRPPPTIWQRTTYRWTAITAVMAALLLLYTQHPYYLGQQFAPWRPLYTAAFVGWLAIGLFYVKATLQKFKGLRYAMRDGGLHLLILAKRSYRDVLSALEWRIVGGLVVATLLLALLRSDSLGVGPLRRLAQLARHEAGGVAQFLLPLSAVILVARGLRPREAWRRIKNPRVRTTVLAIAVKGFFTPLMTGFFSGHANAIADAWMRHKNLPPFKFTVPKGPAWEQAAAWWGYVKQRLPDFVPHASDFSGLLSPSTWTHADMNWGLGLAYDVVFFVDCGWALIGYASESRWLGNKTRSVEPTGFGWVVCLACYPPYNNVLGTYLPLESGVARITNPTTLLYIRLATVLLFTIYSTATVAFGFKFSNLTNRGITSRGPYRFVRHPAYLCKCTAWWLEHIPTITLTKAFFLTLLCGVYALRAWTEERHLSKDPEYLAYKRKVPWILIPGVY
;
A
#
# COMPACT_ATOMS: atom_id res chain seq x y z
N MET A 1 -40.54 -55.77 9.90
CA MET A 1 -40.23 -54.31 9.93
C MET A 1 -39.00 -54.14 10.82
N SER A 2 -37.85 -53.79 10.25
CA SER A 2 -36.64 -53.52 11.02
C SER A 2 -36.70 -52.09 11.57
N GLU A 3 -36.78 -51.93 12.89
CA GLU A 3 -36.68 -50.63 13.53
C GLU A 3 -35.30 -50.03 13.28
N THR A 4 -35.27 -48.84 12.65
CA THR A 4 -34.05 -48.08 12.50
C THR A 4 -33.69 -47.45 13.85
N PRO A 5 -32.43 -47.52 14.30
CA PRO A 5 -32.05 -46.98 15.60
C PRO A 5 -32.25 -45.45 15.64
N PRO A 6 -32.65 -44.90 16.80
CA PRO A 6 -32.94 -43.48 16.95
C PRO A 6 -31.70 -42.62 16.66
N TYR A 7 -31.88 -41.62 15.78
CA TYR A 7 -30.85 -40.64 15.42
C TYR A 7 -30.37 -39.89 16.67
N THR A 8 -29.14 -40.17 17.10
CA THR A 8 -28.46 -39.41 18.15
C THR A 8 -27.69 -38.27 17.50
N PRO A 9 -28.06 -36.99 17.72
CA PRO A 9 -27.33 -35.88 17.15
C PRO A 9 -25.89 -35.89 17.70
N PRO A 10 -24.86 -35.69 16.85
CA PRO A 10 -23.48 -35.72 17.29
C PRO A 10 -23.24 -34.68 18.39
N ALA A 11 -22.55 -35.08 19.45
CA ALA A 11 -22.22 -34.21 20.58
C ALA A 11 -21.64 -32.87 20.09
N ARG A 12 -22.29 -31.76 20.47
CA ARG A 12 -21.80 -30.42 20.10
C ARG A 12 -20.41 -30.23 20.69
N ARG A 13 -19.41 -30.05 19.82
CA ARG A 13 -18.03 -29.76 20.26
C ARG A 13 -18.03 -28.61 21.26
N PRO A 14 -17.25 -28.71 22.36
CA PRO A 14 -17.17 -27.64 23.34
C PRO A 14 -16.71 -26.34 22.67
N PRO A 15 -17.21 -25.18 23.14
CA PRO A 15 -16.84 -23.89 22.56
C PRO A 15 -15.33 -23.69 22.70
N PRO A 16 -14.65 -23.18 21.65
CA PRO A 16 -13.20 -23.05 21.68
C PRO A 16 -12.75 -22.09 22.76
N THR A 17 -11.68 -22.48 23.47
CA THR A 17 -11.07 -21.68 24.54
C THR A 17 -10.60 -20.33 24.01
N ILE A 18 -10.32 -19.39 24.91
CA ILE A 18 -9.81 -18.08 24.49
C ILE A 18 -8.46 -18.19 23.78
N TRP A 19 -7.61 -19.10 24.24
CA TRP A 19 -6.31 -19.39 23.61
C TRP A 19 -6.47 -20.02 22.24
N GLN A 20 -7.39 -20.99 22.07
CA GLN A 20 -7.69 -21.55 20.74
C GLN A 20 -8.17 -20.45 19.77
N ARG A 21 -9.07 -19.57 20.19
CA ARG A 21 -9.55 -18.44 19.36
C ARG A 21 -8.46 -17.43 19.06
N THR A 22 -7.59 -17.16 20.02
CA THR A 22 -6.43 -16.28 19.88
C THR A 22 -5.47 -16.82 18.85
N THR A 23 -5.11 -18.09 18.99
CA THR A 23 -4.26 -18.81 18.07
C THR A 23 -4.79 -18.77 16.65
N TYR A 24 -6.07 -19.12 16.43
CA TYR A 24 -6.62 -19.10 15.08
C TYR A 24 -6.50 -17.71 14.43
N ARG A 25 -6.68 -16.63 15.20
CA ARG A 25 -6.56 -15.25 14.71
C ARG A 25 -5.12 -14.91 14.38
N TRP A 26 -4.23 -15.21 15.32
CA TRP A 26 -2.82 -14.94 15.17
C TRP A 26 -2.25 -15.69 13.96
N THR A 27 -2.50 -16.99 13.83
CA THR A 27 -2.06 -17.79 12.68
C THR A 27 -2.58 -17.25 11.34
N ALA A 28 -3.85 -16.85 11.27
CA ALA A 28 -4.42 -16.29 10.04
C ALA A 28 -3.74 -14.98 9.63
N ILE A 29 -3.47 -14.09 10.59
CA ILE A 29 -2.75 -12.83 10.34
C ILE A 29 -1.29 -13.11 9.99
N THR A 30 -0.62 -14.00 10.73
CA THR A 30 0.77 -14.41 10.48
C THR A 30 0.94 -14.97 9.07
N ALA A 31 0.01 -15.78 8.57
CA ALA A 31 0.06 -16.32 7.21
C ALA A 31 0.02 -15.21 6.14
N VAL A 32 -0.85 -14.21 6.31
CA VAL A 32 -0.90 -13.03 5.43
C VAL A 32 0.40 -12.25 5.52
N MET A 33 0.89 -12.00 6.73
CA MET A 33 2.12 -11.25 6.92
C MET A 33 3.35 -11.97 6.37
N ALA A 34 3.41 -13.30 6.44
CA ALA A 34 4.47 -14.12 5.88
C ALA A 34 4.46 -14.11 4.34
N ALA A 35 3.27 -14.18 3.72
CA ALA A 35 3.15 -14.04 2.27
C ALA A 35 3.65 -12.66 1.78
N LEU A 36 3.30 -11.61 2.51
CA LEU A 36 3.82 -10.26 2.25
C LEU A 36 5.34 -10.16 2.50
N LEU A 37 5.88 -10.86 3.52
CA LEU A 37 7.32 -10.89 3.75
C LEU A 37 8.04 -11.46 2.52
N LEU A 38 7.58 -12.60 2.00
CA LEU A 38 8.12 -13.22 0.79
C LEU A 38 8.02 -12.27 -0.41
N LEU A 39 6.87 -11.60 -0.57
CA LEU A 39 6.69 -10.62 -1.63
C LEU A 39 7.73 -9.49 -1.53
N TYR A 40 7.95 -8.92 -0.34
CA TYR A 40 8.90 -7.83 -0.15
C TYR A 40 10.37 -8.24 -0.25
N THR A 41 10.71 -9.47 0.14
CA THR A 41 12.11 -9.92 0.19
C THR A 41 12.54 -10.72 -1.02
N GLN A 42 11.62 -11.24 -1.84
CA GLN A 42 11.95 -12.15 -2.94
C GLN A 42 11.44 -11.69 -4.30
N HIS A 43 10.33 -10.94 -4.38
CA HIS A 43 9.76 -10.61 -5.68
C HIS A 43 10.59 -9.53 -6.39
N PRO A 44 10.99 -9.70 -7.67
CA PRO A 44 11.92 -8.82 -8.37
C PRO A 44 11.58 -7.33 -8.31
N TYR A 45 10.29 -6.98 -8.46
CA TYR A 45 9.83 -5.59 -8.34
C TYR A 45 10.15 -4.94 -6.98
N TYR A 46 10.01 -5.70 -5.89
CA TYR A 46 10.22 -5.20 -4.51
C TYR A 46 11.70 -5.27 -4.08
N LEU A 47 12.56 -5.88 -4.87
CA LEU A 47 14.01 -5.84 -4.69
C LEU A 47 14.63 -4.51 -5.14
N GLY A 48 13.87 -3.66 -5.84
CA GLY A 48 14.30 -2.31 -6.23
C GLY A 48 14.82 -1.46 -5.06
N GLN A 49 15.71 -0.53 -5.37
CA GLN A 49 16.32 0.41 -4.40
C GLN A 49 15.26 1.22 -3.64
N GLN A 50 14.15 1.59 -4.29
CA GLN A 50 13.08 2.35 -3.65
C GLN A 50 12.40 1.62 -2.47
N PHE A 51 12.52 0.29 -2.42
CA PHE A 51 11.97 -0.53 -1.34
C PHE A 51 13.03 -0.99 -0.32
N ALA A 52 14.30 -0.62 -0.52
CA ALA A 52 15.40 -1.05 0.34
C ALA A 52 15.22 -0.71 1.83
N PRO A 53 14.71 0.48 2.22
CA PRO A 53 14.41 0.78 3.62
C PRO A 53 13.23 -0.03 4.19
N TRP A 54 12.30 -0.44 3.32
CA TRP A 54 11.07 -1.12 3.72
C TRP A 54 11.27 -2.61 4.02
N ARG A 55 12.20 -3.27 3.33
CA ARG A 55 12.53 -4.68 3.58
C ARG A 55 12.94 -4.96 5.04
N PRO A 56 13.91 -4.24 5.65
CA PRO A 56 14.28 -4.45 7.04
C PRO A 56 13.16 -4.01 8.00
N LEU A 57 12.44 -2.92 7.70
CA LEU A 57 11.32 -2.46 8.54
C LEU A 57 10.19 -3.50 8.61
N TYR A 58 9.75 -4.03 7.47
CA TYR A 58 8.71 -5.04 7.41
C TYR A 58 9.15 -6.35 8.07
N THR A 59 10.42 -6.75 7.86
CA THR A 59 11.01 -7.90 8.53
C THR A 59 10.99 -7.73 10.05
N ALA A 60 11.38 -6.56 10.56
CA ALA A 60 11.31 -6.26 11.99
C ALA A 60 9.86 -6.26 12.52
N ALA A 61 8.92 -5.68 11.77
CA ALA A 61 7.50 -5.71 12.13
C ALA A 61 6.93 -7.13 12.17
N PHE A 62 7.32 -8.00 11.23
CA PHE A 62 6.92 -9.41 11.21
C PHE A 62 7.49 -10.17 12.40
N VAL A 63 8.78 -9.99 12.73
CA VAL A 63 9.39 -10.61 13.92
C VAL A 63 8.73 -10.10 15.21
N GLY A 64 8.47 -8.79 15.31
CA GLY A 64 7.70 -8.22 16.41
C GLY A 64 6.32 -8.86 16.52
N TRP A 65 5.60 -9.01 15.40
CA TRP A 65 4.30 -9.70 15.38
C TRP A 65 4.38 -11.16 15.84
N LEU A 66 5.44 -11.89 15.51
CA LEU A 66 5.62 -13.26 16.01
C LEU A 66 5.80 -13.28 17.54
N ALA A 67 6.51 -12.31 18.10
CA ALA A 67 6.78 -12.23 19.54
C ALA A 67 5.55 -11.77 20.36
N ILE A 68 4.92 -10.66 19.95
CA ILE A 68 3.86 -10.02 20.76
C ILE A 68 2.44 -10.23 20.22
N GLY A 69 2.31 -10.68 18.96
CA GLY A 69 1.02 -10.75 18.26
C GLY A 69 0.03 -11.70 18.94
N LEU A 70 0.48 -12.83 19.48
CA LEU A 70 -0.40 -13.79 20.15
C LEU A 70 -1.05 -13.16 21.39
N PHE A 71 -0.26 -12.46 22.21
CA PHE A 71 -0.75 -11.79 23.41
C PHE A 71 -1.63 -10.58 23.07
N TYR A 72 -1.27 -9.82 22.05
CA TYR A 72 -2.09 -8.72 21.53
C TYR A 72 -3.48 -9.20 21.10
N VAL A 73 -3.54 -10.31 20.35
CA VAL A 73 -4.80 -10.90 19.90
C VAL A 73 -5.65 -11.40 21.07
N LYS A 74 -5.02 -11.95 22.12
CA LYS A 74 -5.73 -12.37 23.34
C LYS A 74 -6.34 -11.16 24.05
N ALA A 75 -5.55 -10.12 24.26
CA ALA A 75 -5.98 -8.90 24.95
C ALA A 75 -7.15 -8.23 24.21
N THR A 76 -7.08 -8.14 22.88
CA THR A 76 -8.17 -7.61 22.05
C THR A 76 -9.42 -8.48 22.11
N LEU A 77 -9.28 -9.81 22.08
CA LEU A 77 -10.41 -10.74 22.24
C LEU A 77 -11.10 -10.64 23.61
N GLN A 78 -10.32 -10.40 24.68
CA GLN A 78 -10.85 -10.21 26.03
C GLN A 78 -11.58 -8.86 26.15
N LYS A 79 -10.93 -7.78 25.71
CA LYS A 79 -11.45 -6.41 25.83
C LYS A 79 -12.69 -6.18 24.98
N PHE A 80 -12.80 -6.80 23.80
CA PHE A 80 -13.88 -6.55 22.84
C PHE A 80 -14.86 -7.72 22.67
N LYS A 81 -14.92 -8.65 23.65
CA LYS A 81 -15.77 -9.86 23.61
C LYS A 81 -17.26 -9.56 23.36
N GLY A 82 -17.78 -8.46 23.92
CA GLY A 82 -19.18 -8.02 23.77
C GLY A 82 -19.50 -7.37 22.41
N LEU A 83 -18.50 -6.93 21.66
CA LEU A 83 -18.68 -6.23 20.38
C LEU A 83 -18.52 -7.15 19.15
N ARG A 84 -18.51 -8.47 19.37
CA ARG A 84 -18.26 -9.48 18.31
C ARG A 84 -19.19 -9.35 17.09
N TYR A 85 -20.37 -8.76 17.28
CA TYR A 85 -21.40 -8.56 16.25
C TYR A 85 -21.44 -7.15 15.66
N ALA A 86 -20.88 -6.15 16.35
CA ALA A 86 -20.72 -4.79 15.82
C ALA A 86 -19.48 -4.67 14.90
N MET A 87 -18.54 -5.61 15.04
CA MET A 87 -17.29 -5.63 14.29
C MET A 87 -17.48 -6.26 12.90
N ARG A 88 -17.74 -5.42 11.88
CA ARG A 88 -17.30 -5.66 10.49
C ARG A 88 -15.76 -5.68 10.50
N ASP A 89 -15.15 -6.78 10.93
CA ASP A 89 -13.70 -6.91 11.13
C ASP A 89 -13.16 -7.94 10.15
N GLY A 90 -12.24 -7.50 9.28
CA GLY A 90 -11.59 -8.36 8.30
C GLY A 90 -10.87 -9.55 8.96
N GLY A 91 -10.36 -9.37 10.19
CA GLY A 91 -9.75 -10.44 10.99
C GLY A 91 -10.73 -11.54 11.36
N LEU A 92 -12.02 -11.24 11.53
CA LEU A 92 -13.06 -12.25 11.79
C LEU A 92 -13.41 -13.05 10.54
N HIS A 93 -13.41 -12.42 9.36
CA HIS A 93 -13.61 -13.16 8.10
C HIS A 93 -12.39 -14.02 7.76
N LEU A 94 -11.18 -13.53 7.99
CA LEU A 94 -9.94 -14.31 7.88
C LEU A 94 -9.94 -15.51 8.83
N LEU A 95 -10.46 -15.34 10.05
CA LEU A 95 -10.69 -16.43 10.99
C LEU A 95 -11.69 -17.49 10.52
N ILE A 96 -12.83 -17.05 9.97
CA ILE A 96 -13.86 -17.97 9.48
C ILE A 96 -13.33 -18.75 8.28
N LEU A 97 -12.56 -18.08 7.41
CA LEU A 97 -11.78 -18.71 6.36
C LEU A 97 -10.79 -19.69 6.97
N ALA A 98 -9.90 -19.27 7.87
CA ALA A 98 -8.88 -20.14 8.46
C ALA A 98 -9.47 -21.35 9.19
N LYS A 99 -10.41 -21.17 10.11
CA LYS A 99 -10.97 -22.25 10.95
C LYS A 99 -11.63 -23.39 10.16
N ARG A 100 -12.16 -23.13 8.97
CA ARG A 100 -12.80 -24.16 8.12
C ARG A 100 -12.01 -24.49 6.87
N SER A 101 -11.17 -23.58 6.38
CA SER A 101 -10.20 -23.90 5.35
C SER A 101 -9.07 -24.75 5.92
N TYR A 102 -8.98 -24.94 7.23
CA TYR A 102 -7.99 -25.80 7.87
C TYR A 102 -8.65 -26.94 8.62
N ARG A 103 -8.14 -28.17 8.46
CA ARG A 103 -8.40 -29.25 9.43
C ARG A 103 -7.82 -28.81 10.80
N ASP A 104 -8.40 -29.26 11.91
CA ASP A 104 -7.74 -29.24 13.23
C ASP A 104 -6.55 -30.23 13.18
N VAL A 105 -5.48 -29.90 12.43
CA VAL A 105 -4.35 -30.83 12.18
C VAL A 105 -3.25 -30.68 13.21
N LEU A 106 -3.14 -29.51 13.87
CA LEU A 106 -2.06 -29.21 14.81
C LEU A 106 -2.12 -30.11 16.05
N SER A 107 -1.60 -31.33 15.88
CA SER A 107 -1.24 -32.24 16.96
C SER A 107 -0.21 -31.56 17.86
N ALA A 108 -0.03 -32.05 19.08
CA ALA A 108 0.99 -31.52 20.00
C ALA A 108 2.39 -31.47 19.38
N LEU A 109 2.68 -32.34 18.40
CA LEU A 109 3.92 -32.38 17.65
C LEU A 109 4.11 -31.15 16.74
N GLU A 110 3.06 -30.74 16.02
CA GLU A 110 3.15 -29.56 15.14
C GLU A 110 3.27 -28.26 15.95
N TRP A 111 2.70 -28.22 17.16
CA TRP A 111 2.93 -27.16 18.15
C TRP A 111 4.37 -27.11 18.66
N ARG A 112 4.98 -28.27 18.90
CA ARG A 112 6.39 -28.37 19.28
C ARG A 112 7.31 -27.96 18.14
N ILE A 113 6.94 -28.23 16.89
CA ILE A 113 7.70 -27.79 15.71
C ILE A 113 7.62 -26.28 15.54
N VAL A 114 6.42 -25.68 15.57
CA VAL A 114 6.26 -24.22 15.46
C VAL A 114 6.89 -23.50 16.66
N GLY A 115 6.66 -24.00 17.87
CA GLY A 115 7.30 -23.48 19.08
C GLY A 115 8.83 -23.61 19.03
N GLY A 116 9.35 -24.76 18.59
CA GLY A 116 10.78 -24.99 18.42
C GLY A 116 11.39 -24.10 17.34
N LEU A 117 10.69 -23.84 16.25
CA LEU A 117 11.11 -22.92 15.19
C LEU A 117 11.11 -21.45 15.68
N VAL A 118 10.10 -21.04 16.46
CA VAL A 118 10.05 -19.70 17.08
C VAL A 118 11.16 -19.54 18.12
N VAL A 119 11.37 -20.56 18.97
CA VAL A 119 12.46 -20.58 19.96
C VAL A 119 13.82 -20.59 19.29
N ALA A 120 14.02 -21.38 18.22
CA ALA A 120 15.24 -21.37 17.43
C ALA A 120 15.49 -20.00 16.79
N THR A 121 14.44 -19.33 16.29
CA THR A 121 14.54 -17.96 15.76
C THR A 121 14.90 -16.96 16.85
N LEU A 122 14.29 -17.07 18.04
CA LEU A 122 14.59 -16.22 19.19
C LEU A 122 16.00 -16.48 19.74
N LEU A 123 16.46 -17.73 19.77
CA LEU A 123 17.81 -18.11 20.18
C LEU A 123 18.85 -17.63 19.17
N LEU A 124 18.59 -17.76 17.87
CA LEU A 124 19.42 -17.17 16.80
C LEU A 124 19.42 -15.63 16.85
N ALA A 125 18.34 -15.01 17.32
CA ALA A 125 18.26 -13.58 17.58
C ALA A 125 18.92 -13.14 18.90
N LEU A 126 19.00 -13.99 19.92
CA LEU A 126 19.65 -13.74 21.21
C LEU A 126 21.16 -13.98 21.16
N LEU A 127 21.61 -14.99 20.39
CA LEU A 127 23.01 -15.21 19.99
C LEU A 127 23.58 -14.07 19.12
N ARG A 128 22.76 -13.05 18.84
CA ARG A 128 23.07 -11.82 18.13
C ARG A 128 23.52 -10.68 19.05
N SER A 129 23.47 -10.86 20.38
CA SER A 129 24.02 -9.90 21.34
C SER A 129 25.55 -10.03 21.41
N ASP A 130 26.27 -8.92 21.25
CA ASP A 130 27.74 -8.85 21.15
C ASP A 130 28.50 -9.17 22.46
N SER A 131 27.89 -9.88 23.40
CA SER A 131 28.47 -10.14 24.74
C SER A 131 29.50 -11.27 24.78
N LEU A 132 29.94 -11.81 23.63
CA LEU A 132 30.94 -12.88 23.56
C LEU A 132 32.24 -12.34 22.97
N GLY A 133 33.30 -12.36 23.79
CA GLY A 133 34.63 -11.83 23.51
C GLY A 133 35.34 -12.43 22.28
N VAL A 134 36.50 -11.86 21.96
CA VAL A 134 37.27 -12.11 20.73
C VAL A 134 37.93 -13.49 20.76
N GLY A 135 37.69 -14.34 19.74
CA GLY A 135 38.35 -15.66 19.60
C GLY A 135 37.83 -16.54 18.44
N PRO A 136 38.43 -17.72 18.20
CA PRO A 136 38.04 -18.67 17.14
C PRO A 136 36.60 -19.17 17.25
N LEU A 137 36.05 -19.22 18.47
CA LEU A 137 34.63 -19.48 18.74
C LEU A 137 33.70 -18.43 18.12
N ARG A 138 34.13 -17.16 17.97
CA ARG A 138 33.34 -16.11 17.30
C ARG A 138 33.23 -16.36 15.80
N ARG A 139 34.30 -16.87 15.15
CA ARG A 139 34.28 -17.22 13.72
C ARG A 139 33.41 -18.43 13.43
N LEU A 140 33.53 -19.49 14.25
CA LEU A 140 32.65 -20.66 14.16
C LEU A 140 31.18 -20.28 14.41
N ALA A 141 30.92 -19.44 15.42
CA ALA A 141 29.58 -18.91 15.65
C ALA A 141 29.10 -18.01 14.49
N GLN A 142 29.96 -17.23 13.83
CA GLN A 142 29.59 -16.41 12.66
C GLN A 142 29.30 -17.24 11.40
N LEU A 143 30.06 -18.31 11.16
CA LEU A 143 29.82 -19.27 10.07
C LEU A 143 28.49 -20.02 10.31
N ALA A 144 28.29 -20.55 11.52
CA ALA A 144 27.02 -21.15 11.90
C ALA A 144 25.85 -20.14 11.84
N ARG A 145 26.07 -18.85 12.16
CA ARG A 145 25.08 -17.75 12.04
C ARG A 145 24.66 -17.50 10.59
N HIS A 146 25.58 -17.57 9.62
CA HIS A 146 25.30 -17.25 8.22
C HIS A 146 24.54 -18.38 7.53
N GLU A 147 24.95 -19.63 7.76
CA GLU A 147 24.27 -20.79 7.20
C GLU A 147 22.95 -21.10 7.93
N ALA A 148 22.93 -21.13 9.27
CA ALA A 148 21.70 -21.41 10.03
C ALA A 148 20.69 -20.25 9.94
N GLY A 149 21.14 -19.00 9.79
CA GLY A 149 20.26 -17.84 9.58
C GLY A 149 19.59 -17.87 8.20
N GLY A 150 20.34 -18.20 7.15
CA GLY A 150 19.79 -18.40 5.81
C GLY A 150 18.84 -19.60 5.76
N VAL A 151 19.25 -20.73 6.33
CA VAL A 151 18.42 -21.95 6.42
C VAL A 151 17.16 -21.68 7.24
N ALA A 152 17.23 -21.00 8.38
CA ALA A 152 16.03 -20.62 9.16
C ALA A 152 15.11 -19.67 8.38
N GLN A 153 15.66 -18.66 7.70
CA GLN A 153 14.90 -17.74 6.84
C GLN A 153 14.16 -18.46 5.70
N PHE A 154 14.63 -19.61 5.23
CA PHE A 154 13.96 -20.43 4.22
C PHE A 154 13.05 -21.49 4.84
N LEU A 155 13.49 -22.21 5.87
CA LEU A 155 12.75 -23.29 6.50
C LEU A 155 11.55 -22.80 7.29
N LEU A 156 11.59 -21.62 7.91
CA LEU A 156 10.44 -21.05 8.65
C LEU A 156 9.25 -20.74 7.72
N PRO A 157 9.42 -19.96 6.62
CA PRO A 157 8.36 -19.78 5.63
C PRO A 157 7.96 -21.10 4.98
N LEU A 158 8.91 -21.99 4.66
CA LEU A 158 8.62 -23.25 4.00
C LEU A 158 7.78 -24.19 4.90
N SER A 159 8.15 -24.33 6.17
CA SER A 159 7.38 -25.14 7.12
C SER A 159 6.04 -24.50 7.45
N ALA A 160 5.95 -23.16 7.51
CA ALA A 160 4.67 -22.46 7.58
C ALA A 160 3.81 -22.74 6.34
N VAL A 161 4.40 -22.72 5.13
CA VAL A 161 3.71 -23.02 3.85
C VAL A 161 3.28 -24.48 3.79
N ILE A 162 4.10 -25.43 4.25
CA ILE A 162 3.76 -26.87 4.29
C ILE A 162 2.63 -27.13 5.28
N LEU A 163 2.66 -26.52 6.48
CA LEU A 163 1.57 -26.58 7.46
C LEU A 163 0.29 -25.95 6.88
N VAL A 164 0.43 -24.82 6.18
CA VAL A 164 -0.64 -24.15 5.44
C VAL A 164 -1.24 -25.10 4.39
N ALA A 165 -0.42 -25.71 3.55
CA ALA A 165 -0.84 -26.58 2.46
C ALA A 165 -1.48 -27.90 2.95
N ARG A 166 -0.90 -28.53 3.97
CA ARG A 166 -1.42 -29.79 4.56
C ARG A 166 -2.75 -29.62 5.26
N GLY A 167 -2.95 -28.48 5.92
CA GLY A 167 -4.21 -28.17 6.58
C GLY A 167 -5.32 -27.74 5.62
N LEU A 168 -4.96 -27.21 4.44
CA LEU A 168 -5.89 -26.53 3.55
C LEU A 168 -6.99 -27.44 2.99
N ARG A 169 -8.24 -27.02 3.11
CA ARG A 169 -9.44 -27.60 2.48
C ARG A 169 -9.90 -26.67 1.35
N PRO A 170 -9.33 -26.76 0.14
CA PRO A 170 -9.58 -25.79 -0.94
C PRO A 170 -11.05 -25.71 -1.35
N ARG A 171 -11.78 -26.84 -1.37
CA ARG A 171 -13.21 -26.87 -1.69
C ARG A 171 -14.07 -26.11 -0.65
N GLU A 172 -13.75 -26.23 0.64
CA GLU A 172 -14.48 -25.53 1.70
C GLU A 172 -14.12 -24.04 1.74
N ALA A 173 -12.85 -23.71 1.52
CA ALA A 173 -12.37 -22.33 1.37
C ALA A 173 -13.10 -21.62 0.23
N TRP A 174 -13.17 -22.23 -0.95
CA TRP A 174 -13.83 -21.66 -2.12
C TRP A 174 -15.32 -21.42 -1.90
N ARG A 175 -16.04 -22.36 -1.29
CA ARG A 175 -17.45 -22.18 -0.91
C ARG A 175 -17.66 -20.97 0.00
N ARG A 176 -16.71 -20.65 0.87
CA ARG A 176 -16.81 -19.51 1.80
C ARG A 176 -16.40 -18.19 1.15
N ILE A 177 -15.43 -18.21 0.22
CA ILE A 177 -15.11 -17.04 -0.61
C ILE A 177 -16.33 -16.59 -1.42
N LYS A 178 -17.24 -17.51 -1.79
CA LYS A 178 -18.52 -17.14 -2.43
C LYS A 178 -19.45 -16.31 -1.53
N ASN A 179 -19.29 -16.32 -0.20
CA ASN A 179 -20.07 -15.44 0.67
C ASN A 179 -19.70 -13.97 0.39
N PRO A 180 -20.67 -13.08 0.09
CA PRO A 180 -20.38 -11.70 -0.31
C PRO A 180 -19.49 -10.94 0.67
N ARG A 181 -19.71 -11.09 1.98
CA ARG A 181 -18.93 -10.37 3.02
C ARG A 181 -17.49 -10.84 3.09
N VAL A 182 -17.28 -12.15 2.96
CA VAL A 182 -15.96 -12.77 2.93
C VAL A 182 -15.23 -12.37 1.66
N ARG A 183 -15.91 -12.42 0.50
CA ARG A 183 -15.38 -11.97 -0.79
C ARG A 183 -14.89 -10.54 -0.74
N THR A 184 -15.72 -9.61 -0.24
CA THR A 184 -15.36 -8.20 -0.07
C THR A 184 -14.10 -8.04 0.77
N THR A 185 -13.95 -8.83 1.83
CA THR A 185 -12.75 -8.75 2.69
C THR A 185 -11.50 -9.25 1.99
N VAL A 186 -11.58 -10.41 1.33
CA VAL A 186 -10.44 -10.98 0.60
C VAL A 186 -10.00 -10.02 -0.52
N LEU A 187 -10.94 -9.49 -1.28
CA LEU A 187 -10.64 -8.50 -2.32
C LEU A 187 -10.09 -7.20 -1.74
N ALA A 188 -10.60 -6.72 -0.60
CA ALA A 188 -10.07 -5.52 0.05
C ALA A 188 -8.63 -5.72 0.53
N ILE A 189 -8.28 -6.92 1.01
CA ILE A 189 -6.90 -7.28 1.35
C ILE A 189 -6.02 -7.25 0.10
N ALA A 190 -6.50 -7.78 -1.03
CA ALA A 190 -5.77 -7.73 -2.29
C ALA A 190 -5.54 -6.29 -2.78
N VAL A 191 -6.56 -5.43 -2.70
CA VAL A 191 -6.44 -3.99 -3.00
C VAL A 191 -5.33 -3.36 -2.14
N LYS A 192 -5.40 -3.53 -0.82
CA LYS A 192 -4.40 -2.95 0.10
C LYS A 192 -3.01 -3.54 -0.11
N GLY A 193 -2.91 -4.84 -0.35
CA GLY A 193 -1.65 -5.53 -0.60
C GLY A 193 -0.93 -5.02 -1.85
N PHE A 194 -1.69 -4.59 -2.87
CA PHE A 194 -1.14 -3.97 -4.08
C PHE A 194 -0.84 -2.47 -3.88
N PHE A 195 -1.81 -1.69 -3.42
CA PHE A 195 -1.72 -0.23 -3.43
C PHE A 195 -0.92 0.36 -2.27
N THR A 196 -0.92 -0.24 -1.07
CA THR A 196 -0.14 0.30 0.06
C THR A 196 1.34 0.43 -0.30
N PRO A 197 2.04 -0.65 -0.71
CA PRO A 197 3.44 -0.52 -1.10
C PRO A 197 3.68 0.42 -2.29
N LEU A 198 2.78 0.44 -3.27
CA LEU A 198 2.89 1.32 -4.42
C LEU A 198 2.84 2.81 -3.98
N MET A 199 1.86 3.18 -3.15
CA MET A 199 1.74 4.53 -2.62
C MET A 199 2.90 4.90 -1.71
N THR A 200 3.41 3.94 -0.92
CA THR A 200 4.63 4.12 -0.14
C THR A 200 5.83 4.47 -1.04
N GLY A 201 5.97 3.79 -2.18
CA GLY A 201 7.02 4.06 -3.17
C GLY A 201 6.90 5.47 -3.76
N PHE A 202 5.72 5.87 -4.22
CA PHE A 202 5.49 7.22 -4.76
C PHE A 202 5.68 8.32 -3.70
N PHE A 203 5.13 8.13 -2.50
CA PHE A 203 5.30 9.03 -1.38
C PHE A 203 6.78 9.24 -1.05
N SER A 204 7.55 8.15 -0.92
CA SER A 204 8.99 8.22 -0.63
C SER A 204 9.75 8.88 -1.79
N GLY A 205 9.36 8.61 -3.04
CA GLY A 205 9.97 9.22 -4.22
C GLY A 205 9.83 10.74 -4.23
N HIS A 206 8.62 11.26 -4.03
CA HIS A 206 8.40 12.70 -3.97
C HIS A 206 9.00 13.34 -2.72
N ALA A 207 8.98 12.66 -1.57
CA ALA A 207 9.68 13.13 -0.36
C ALA A 207 11.19 13.31 -0.62
N ASN A 208 11.82 12.35 -1.30
CA ASN A 208 13.24 12.42 -1.67
C ASN A 208 13.49 13.53 -2.71
N ALA A 209 12.59 13.72 -3.69
CA ALA A 209 12.72 14.78 -4.68
C ALA A 209 12.64 16.18 -4.05
N ILE A 210 11.69 16.39 -3.13
CA ILE A 210 11.57 17.62 -2.33
C ILE A 210 12.84 17.84 -1.51
N ALA A 211 13.32 16.81 -0.82
CA ALA A 211 14.54 16.89 -0.03
C ALA A 211 15.73 17.27 -0.90
N ASP A 212 15.95 16.60 -2.04
CA ASP A 212 17.05 16.91 -2.95
C ASP A 212 16.93 18.32 -3.55
N ALA A 213 15.73 18.77 -3.91
CA ALA A 213 15.50 20.13 -4.41
C ALA A 213 15.83 21.19 -3.35
N TRP A 214 15.45 20.94 -2.10
CA TRP A 214 15.76 21.79 -0.96
C TRP A 214 17.26 21.86 -0.66
N MET A 215 17.93 20.71 -0.66
CA MET A 215 19.37 20.63 -0.40
C MET A 215 20.18 21.37 -1.48
N ARG A 216 19.78 21.26 -2.75
CA ARG A 216 20.40 22.03 -3.84
C ARG A 216 20.19 23.53 -3.69
N HIS A 217 19.00 23.97 -3.27
CA HIS A 217 18.72 25.39 -3.00
C HIS A 217 19.65 25.96 -1.93
N LYS A 218 19.97 25.17 -0.90
CA LYS A 218 20.92 25.54 0.16
C LYS A 218 22.40 25.30 -0.20
N ASN A 219 22.71 24.85 -1.42
CA ASN A 219 24.05 24.42 -1.82
C ASN A 219 24.67 23.34 -0.90
N LEU A 220 23.82 22.45 -0.37
CA LEU A 220 24.21 21.36 0.51
C LEU A 220 24.30 20.03 -0.26
N PRO A 221 25.11 19.06 0.21
CA PRO A 221 25.18 17.74 -0.41
C PRO A 221 23.82 17.02 -0.31
N PRO A 222 23.44 16.21 -1.32
CA PRO A 222 22.14 15.54 -1.35
C PRO A 222 21.93 14.63 -0.14
N PHE A 223 20.67 14.43 0.24
CA PHE A 223 20.29 13.57 1.38
C PHE A 223 20.26 12.10 0.95
N LYS A 224 21.45 11.55 0.69
CA LYS A 224 21.64 10.16 0.24
C LYS A 224 22.28 9.32 1.34
N PHE A 225 21.56 8.31 1.79
CA PHE A 225 22.05 7.32 2.75
C PHE A 225 22.41 6.02 2.06
N THR A 226 23.67 5.61 2.19
CA THR A 226 24.11 4.28 1.78
C THR A 226 23.94 3.34 2.96
N VAL A 227 23.10 2.32 2.80
CA VAL A 227 22.84 1.34 3.85
C VAL A 227 24.14 0.55 4.15
N PRO A 228 24.70 0.64 5.36
CA PRO A 228 25.91 -0.09 5.70
C PRO A 228 25.65 -1.61 5.71
N LYS A 229 26.69 -2.39 5.40
CA LYS A 229 26.63 -3.85 5.58
C LYS A 229 26.53 -4.15 7.08
N GLY A 230 25.60 -5.01 7.47
CA GLY A 230 25.38 -5.33 8.89
C GLY A 230 23.97 -5.85 9.18
N PRO A 231 23.66 -6.19 10.44
CA PRO A 231 22.31 -6.56 10.84
C PRO A 231 21.33 -5.38 10.73
N ALA A 232 20.06 -5.68 10.47
CA ALA A 232 19.02 -4.68 10.21
C ALA A 232 18.86 -3.61 11.32
N TRP A 233 19.17 -3.95 12.57
CA TRP A 233 19.10 -3.00 13.68
C TRP A 233 20.25 -1.98 13.66
N GLU A 234 21.46 -2.38 13.27
CA GLU A 234 22.59 -1.46 13.04
C GLU A 234 22.33 -0.56 11.84
N GLN A 235 21.77 -1.13 10.77
CA GLN A 235 21.34 -0.35 9.60
C GLN A 235 20.29 0.69 9.99
N ALA A 236 19.32 0.32 10.83
CA ALA A 236 18.31 1.22 11.36
C ALA A 236 18.91 2.29 12.29
N ALA A 237 19.85 1.91 13.17
CA ALA A 237 20.55 2.84 14.04
C ALA A 237 21.41 3.85 13.25
N ALA A 238 22.14 3.36 12.23
CA ALA A 238 22.93 4.20 11.33
C ALA A 238 22.04 5.16 10.53
N TRP A 239 20.88 4.69 10.06
CA TRP A 239 19.89 5.54 9.42
C TRP A 239 19.40 6.65 10.36
N TRP A 240 19.01 6.31 11.59
CA TRP A 240 18.56 7.31 12.57
C TRP A 240 19.67 8.28 12.97
N GLY A 241 20.91 7.81 13.08
CA GLY A 241 22.09 8.65 13.30
C GLY A 241 22.28 9.65 12.16
N TYR A 242 22.21 9.18 10.91
CA TYR A 242 22.30 10.03 9.72
C TYR A 242 21.16 11.05 9.65
N VAL A 243 19.91 10.63 9.89
CA VAL A 243 18.75 11.53 9.96
C VAL A 243 18.97 12.60 11.03
N LYS A 244 19.38 12.21 12.25
CA LYS A 244 19.62 13.16 13.34
C LYS A 244 20.69 14.19 12.99
N GLN A 245 21.76 13.77 12.33
CA GLN A 245 22.85 14.66 11.91
C GLN A 245 22.40 15.66 10.84
N ARG A 246 21.56 15.22 9.89
CA ARG A 246 21.14 16.02 8.72
C ARG A 246 19.81 16.74 8.93
N LEU A 247 19.08 16.45 10.00
CA LEU A 247 17.79 17.08 10.30
C LEU A 247 17.86 18.63 10.32
N PRO A 248 18.91 19.26 10.88
CA PRO A 248 19.05 20.72 10.84
C PRO A 248 19.06 21.30 9.42
N ASP A 249 19.57 20.58 8.42
CA ASP A 249 19.64 21.05 7.03
C ASP A 249 18.23 21.36 6.45
N PHE A 250 17.22 20.63 6.93
CA PHE A 250 15.82 20.77 6.53
C PHE A 250 15.07 21.87 7.29
N VAL A 251 15.66 22.45 8.34
CA VAL A 251 15.04 23.56 9.07
C VAL A 251 15.18 24.83 8.22
N PRO A 252 14.07 25.48 7.85
CA PRO A 252 14.14 26.67 7.04
C PRO A 252 14.50 27.91 7.88
N HIS A 253 15.34 28.77 7.33
CA HIS A 253 15.69 30.09 7.86
C HIS A 253 14.99 31.19 7.04
N ALA A 254 14.80 32.37 7.62
CA ALA A 254 14.17 33.50 6.92
C ALA A 254 14.91 33.87 5.61
N SER A 255 16.23 33.72 5.58
CA SER A 255 17.07 33.91 4.39
C SER A 255 16.75 32.92 3.26
N ASP A 256 16.26 31.72 3.57
CA ASP A 256 15.92 30.71 2.55
C ASP A 256 14.70 31.13 1.72
N PHE A 257 13.87 32.03 2.26
CA PHE A 257 12.65 32.54 1.64
C PHE A 257 12.77 33.98 1.11
N SER A 258 13.89 34.67 1.32
CA SER A 258 14.05 36.09 0.93
C SER A 258 13.83 36.31 -0.57
N GLY A 259 14.29 35.36 -1.40
CA GLY A 259 14.03 35.36 -2.84
C GLY A 259 12.56 35.07 -3.20
N LEU A 260 11.87 34.22 -2.42
CA LEU A 260 10.45 33.90 -2.66
C LEU A 260 9.50 35.07 -2.34
N LEU A 261 9.90 35.98 -1.46
CA LEU A 261 9.08 37.16 -1.11
C LEU A 261 9.34 38.37 -2.01
N SER A 262 10.17 38.20 -3.06
CA SER A 262 10.51 39.25 -4.03
C SER A 262 10.15 38.83 -5.46
N PRO A 263 8.86 38.71 -5.84
CA PRO A 263 8.47 38.19 -7.15
C PRO A 263 9.02 38.98 -8.34
N SER A 264 9.30 40.27 -8.16
CA SER A 264 9.90 41.13 -9.18
C SER A 264 11.34 40.78 -9.54
N THR A 265 12.04 39.98 -8.72
CA THR A 265 13.42 39.55 -8.96
C THR A 265 13.53 38.12 -9.48
N TRP A 266 12.40 37.43 -9.69
CA TRP A 266 12.40 36.03 -10.11
C TRP A 266 12.89 35.88 -11.56
N THR A 267 13.88 35.03 -11.74
CA THR A 267 14.31 34.59 -13.08
C THR A 267 13.48 33.39 -13.55
N HIS A 268 13.55 33.07 -14.85
CA HIS A 268 12.96 31.83 -15.38
C HIS A 268 13.49 30.57 -14.69
N ALA A 269 14.74 30.58 -14.21
CA ALA A 269 15.32 29.45 -13.49
C ALA A 269 14.65 29.28 -12.11
N ASP A 270 14.45 30.38 -11.38
CA ASP A 270 13.78 30.39 -10.07
C ASP A 270 12.35 29.90 -10.18
N MET A 271 11.61 30.39 -11.18
CA MET A 271 10.23 29.96 -11.43
C MET A 271 10.16 28.48 -11.82
N ASN A 272 11.09 27.99 -12.64
CA ASN A 272 11.16 26.57 -13.01
C ASN A 272 11.47 25.68 -11.81
N TRP A 273 12.40 26.09 -10.95
CA TRP A 273 12.71 25.39 -9.71
C TRP A 273 11.49 25.35 -8.79
N GLY A 274 10.85 26.51 -8.56
CA GLY A 274 9.67 26.62 -7.69
C GLY A 274 8.49 25.78 -8.18
N LEU A 275 8.21 25.79 -9.49
CA LEU A 275 7.18 24.93 -10.09
C LEU A 275 7.52 23.44 -10.00
N GLY A 276 8.80 23.07 -10.10
CA GLY A 276 9.26 21.70 -9.87
C GLY A 276 9.02 21.26 -8.43
N LEU A 277 9.41 22.09 -7.47
CA LEU A 277 9.16 21.83 -6.05
C LEU A 277 7.66 21.74 -5.75
N ALA A 278 6.85 22.65 -6.29
CA ALA A 278 5.39 22.62 -6.13
C ALA A 278 4.77 21.33 -6.70
N TYR A 279 5.23 20.88 -7.88
CA TYR A 279 4.81 19.61 -8.47
C TYR A 279 5.08 18.44 -7.50
N ASP A 280 6.29 18.32 -6.97
CA ASP A 280 6.63 17.22 -6.05
C ASP A 280 5.86 17.32 -4.73
N VAL A 281 5.63 18.52 -4.19
CA VAL A 281 4.80 18.73 -2.99
C VAL A 281 3.36 18.29 -3.23
N VAL A 282 2.78 18.63 -4.38
CA VAL A 282 1.41 18.24 -4.75
C VAL A 282 1.25 16.71 -4.75
N PHE A 283 2.19 15.98 -5.34
CA PHE A 283 2.15 14.52 -5.38
C PHE A 283 2.57 13.85 -4.07
N PHE A 284 3.45 14.49 -3.28
CA PHE A 284 3.74 14.06 -1.92
C PHE A 284 2.48 14.07 -1.04
N VAL A 285 1.70 15.16 -1.11
CA VAL A 285 0.41 15.28 -0.40
C VAL A 285 -0.60 14.24 -0.91
N ASP A 286 -0.74 14.11 -2.24
CA ASP A 286 -1.66 13.15 -2.86
C ASP A 286 -1.35 11.71 -2.42
N CYS A 287 -0.10 11.27 -2.62
CA CYS A 287 0.34 9.93 -2.27
C CYS A 287 0.31 9.68 -0.76
N GLY A 288 0.57 10.70 0.06
CA GLY A 288 0.49 10.61 1.51
C GLY A 288 -0.93 10.32 2.00
N TRP A 289 -1.92 11.06 1.50
CA TRP A 289 -3.32 10.80 1.81
C TRP A 289 -3.79 9.45 1.27
N ALA A 290 -3.39 9.09 0.05
CA ALA A 290 -3.67 7.77 -0.51
C ALA A 290 -3.08 6.64 0.35
N LEU A 291 -1.82 6.78 0.78
CA LEU A 291 -1.14 5.83 1.65
C LEU A 291 -1.87 5.65 2.98
N ILE A 292 -2.25 6.75 3.65
CA ILE A 292 -3.04 6.71 4.88
C ILE A 292 -4.39 6.01 4.65
N GLY A 293 -5.03 6.30 3.51
CA GLY A 293 -6.24 5.62 3.07
C GLY A 293 -6.05 4.11 3.06
N TYR A 294 -5.05 3.59 2.34
CA TYR A 294 -4.82 2.14 2.24
C TYR A 294 -4.33 1.48 3.53
N ALA A 295 -3.47 2.17 4.29
CA ALA A 295 -2.86 1.66 5.50
C ALA A 295 -3.82 1.60 6.69
N SER A 296 -4.85 2.46 6.72
CA SER A 296 -5.76 2.58 7.87
C SER A 296 -7.18 2.12 7.57
N GLU A 297 -7.80 1.41 8.52
CA GLU A 297 -9.24 1.14 8.52
C GLU A 297 -9.76 1.16 9.95
N SER A 298 -10.63 2.12 10.27
CA SER A 298 -11.20 2.29 11.59
C SER A 298 -12.68 2.68 11.50
N ARG A 299 -13.48 2.19 12.45
CA ARG A 299 -14.87 2.63 12.58
C ARG A 299 -14.98 4.13 12.94
N TRP A 300 -13.98 4.69 13.62
CA TRP A 300 -14.00 6.09 14.07
C TRP A 300 -13.71 7.05 12.93
N LEU A 301 -12.94 6.60 11.94
CA LEU A 301 -12.65 7.37 10.73
C LEU A 301 -13.73 7.22 9.66
N GLY A 302 -14.75 6.39 9.89
CA GLY A 302 -15.82 6.13 8.93
C GLY A 302 -15.33 5.57 7.59
N ASN A 303 -14.14 4.95 7.55
CA ASN A 303 -13.49 4.53 6.31
C ASN A 303 -13.51 3.00 6.11
N LYS A 304 -14.51 2.30 6.65
CA LYS A 304 -14.60 0.85 6.44
C LYS A 304 -15.00 0.50 5.01
N THR A 305 -14.41 -0.55 4.47
CA THR A 305 -14.75 -1.02 3.13
C THR A 305 -16.16 -1.59 3.12
N ARG A 306 -17.06 -0.96 2.36
CA ARG A 306 -18.46 -1.38 2.16
C ARG A 306 -18.54 -2.42 1.05
N SER A 307 -17.83 -2.20 -0.06
CA SER A 307 -17.74 -3.12 -1.19
C SER A 307 -16.44 -2.93 -1.98
N VAL A 308 -16.12 -3.90 -2.84
CA VAL A 308 -14.96 -3.88 -3.75
C VAL A 308 -15.47 -4.20 -5.15
N GLU A 309 -14.85 -3.63 -6.19
CA GLU A 309 -15.19 -3.84 -7.59
C GLU A 309 -15.25 -5.35 -7.88
N PRO A 310 -16.43 -5.90 -8.23
CA PRO A 310 -16.60 -7.33 -8.37
C PRO A 310 -16.14 -7.91 -9.72
N THR A 311 -15.84 -7.12 -10.74
CA THR A 311 -15.53 -7.61 -12.10
C THR A 311 -14.03 -7.60 -12.39
N GLY A 312 -13.54 -8.63 -13.09
CA GLY A 312 -12.15 -8.65 -13.57
C GLY A 312 -11.82 -7.48 -14.49
N PHE A 313 -12.78 -7.04 -15.32
CA PHE A 313 -12.63 -5.90 -16.21
C PHE A 313 -12.32 -4.60 -15.44
N GLY A 314 -13.07 -4.29 -14.37
CA GLY A 314 -12.79 -3.09 -13.56
C GLY A 314 -11.41 -3.12 -12.90
N TRP A 315 -10.97 -4.31 -12.47
CA TRP A 315 -9.62 -4.51 -11.97
C TRP A 315 -8.56 -4.28 -13.04
N VAL A 316 -8.70 -4.88 -14.23
CA VAL A 316 -7.74 -4.72 -15.33
C VAL A 316 -7.62 -3.26 -15.74
N VAL A 317 -8.74 -2.56 -15.95
CA VAL A 317 -8.75 -1.14 -16.33
C VAL A 317 -8.07 -0.27 -15.26
N CYS A 318 -8.37 -0.50 -13.98
CA CYS A 318 -7.74 0.25 -12.90
C CYS A 318 -6.24 -0.05 -12.80
N LEU A 319 -5.85 -1.33 -12.84
CA LEU A 319 -4.46 -1.75 -12.66
C LEU A 319 -3.58 -1.31 -13.84
N ALA A 320 -4.11 -1.29 -15.06
CA ALA A 320 -3.41 -0.76 -16.24
C ALA A 320 -2.95 0.70 -16.09
N CYS A 321 -3.53 1.46 -15.15
CA CYS A 321 -3.12 2.83 -14.85
C CYS A 321 -1.91 2.92 -13.89
N TYR A 322 -1.41 1.80 -13.36
CA TYR A 322 -0.38 1.76 -12.32
C TYR A 322 0.79 0.81 -12.67
N PRO A 323 2.01 1.11 -12.21
CA PRO A 323 3.14 0.19 -12.34
C PRO A 323 2.91 -1.17 -11.66
N PRO A 324 3.46 -2.27 -12.22
CA PRO A 324 4.20 -2.34 -13.49
C PRO A 324 3.30 -2.42 -14.74
N TYR A 325 1.98 -2.50 -14.57
CA TYR A 325 1.04 -2.76 -15.69
C TYR A 325 0.91 -1.58 -16.66
N ASN A 326 1.08 -0.35 -16.18
CA ASN A 326 1.10 0.83 -17.05
C ASN A 326 2.27 0.81 -18.04
N ASN A 327 3.37 0.12 -17.74
CA ASN A 327 4.48 -0.05 -18.69
C ASN A 327 4.04 -0.90 -19.89
N VAL A 328 3.26 -1.96 -19.64
CA VAL A 328 2.66 -2.78 -20.71
C VAL A 328 1.73 -1.93 -21.57
N LEU A 329 0.88 -1.12 -20.94
CA LEU A 329 0.02 -0.18 -21.66
C LEU A 329 0.84 0.82 -22.49
N GLY A 330 1.95 1.33 -21.94
CA GLY A 330 2.88 2.23 -22.62
C GLY A 330 3.60 1.61 -23.82
N THR A 331 3.81 0.28 -23.82
CA THR A 331 4.34 -0.45 -25.01
C THR A 331 3.36 -0.36 -26.18
N TYR A 332 2.05 -0.42 -25.92
CA TYR A 332 1.02 -0.40 -26.98
C TYR A 332 0.48 1.00 -27.28
N LEU A 333 0.63 1.96 -26.36
CA LEU A 333 0.24 3.36 -26.51
C LEU A 333 1.48 4.26 -26.35
N PRO A 334 2.47 4.18 -27.26
CA PRO A 334 3.72 4.91 -27.11
C PRO A 334 3.51 6.42 -27.24
N LEU A 335 4.05 7.19 -26.31
CA LEU A 335 3.99 8.66 -26.29
C LEU A 335 5.32 9.28 -26.71
N GLU A 336 5.89 8.78 -27.82
CA GLU A 336 7.15 9.26 -28.37
C GLU A 336 7.08 10.76 -28.69
N SER A 337 8.12 11.49 -28.27
CA SER A 337 8.18 12.94 -28.48
C SER A 337 8.63 13.24 -29.90
N GLY A 338 7.87 14.09 -30.59
CA GLY A 338 8.32 14.68 -31.84
C GLY A 338 9.28 15.85 -31.62
N VAL A 339 9.65 16.50 -32.71
CA VAL A 339 10.38 17.77 -32.69
C VAL A 339 9.61 18.79 -31.83
N ALA A 340 10.31 19.48 -30.94
CA ALA A 340 9.72 20.53 -30.12
C ALA A 340 9.14 21.64 -31.02
N ARG A 341 7.81 21.78 -31.00
CA ARG A 341 7.07 22.80 -31.74
C ARG A 341 6.92 24.09 -30.95
N ILE A 342 6.90 23.98 -29.62
CA ILE A 342 6.92 25.12 -28.70
C ILE A 342 8.27 25.12 -27.99
N THR A 343 9.08 26.13 -28.26
CA THR A 343 10.43 26.28 -27.67
C THR A 343 10.59 27.56 -26.86
N ASN A 344 9.62 28.49 -26.93
CA ASN A 344 9.66 29.74 -26.18
C ASN A 344 9.66 29.44 -24.65
N PRO A 345 10.69 29.84 -23.90
CA PRO A 345 10.81 29.51 -22.47
C PRO A 345 9.65 30.03 -21.62
N THR A 346 9.14 31.23 -21.92
CA THR A 346 8.01 31.83 -21.19
C THR A 346 6.72 31.06 -21.44
N THR A 347 6.45 30.66 -22.68
CA THR A 347 5.29 29.81 -23.00
C THR A 347 5.37 28.46 -22.30
N LEU A 348 6.53 27.81 -22.32
CA LEU A 348 6.74 26.53 -21.62
C LEU A 348 6.54 26.67 -20.11
N LEU A 349 6.94 27.80 -19.53
CA LEU A 349 6.74 28.10 -18.11
C LEU A 349 5.25 28.26 -17.77
N TYR A 350 4.48 28.95 -18.60
CA TYR A 350 3.03 29.07 -18.41
C TYR A 350 2.30 27.74 -18.57
N ILE A 351 2.70 26.91 -19.54
CA ILE A 351 2.19 25.54 -19.68
C ILE A 351 2.47 24.75 -18.40
N ARG A 352 3.70 24.80 -17.89
CA ARG A 352 4.09 24.12 -16.64
C ARG A 352 3.30 24.63 -15.43
N LEU A 353 3.11 25.94 -15.31
CA LEU A 353 2.29 26.54 -14.26
C LEU A 353 0.85 26.00 -14.33
N ALA A 354 0.23 26.01 -15.51
CA ALA A 354 -1.11 25.47 -15.71
C ALA A 354 -1.20 23.97 -15.35
N THR A 355 -0.21 23.17 -15.74
CA THR A 355 -0.09 21.75 -15.36
C THR A 355 -0.04 21.56 -13.84
N VAL A 356 0.79 22.34 -13.13
CA VAL A 356 0.90 22.27 -11.67
C VAL A 356 -0.42 22.68 -10.99
N LEU A 357 -1.12 23.69 -11.51
CA LEU A 357 -2.44 24.09 -11.00
C LEU A 357 -3.48 22.98 -11.18
N LEU A 358 -3.49 22.31 -12.33
CA LEU A 358 -4.36 21.14 -12.57
C LEU A 358 -4.03 20.00 -11.61
N PHE A 359 -2.75 19.68 -11.39
CA PHE A 359 -2.37 18.66 -10.41
C PHE A 359 -2.66 19.08 -8.97
N THR A 360 -2.66 20.38 -8.68
CA THR A 360 -3.09 20.88 -7.36
C THR A 360 -4.57 20.55 -7.15
N ILE A 361 -5.42 20.80 -8.14
CA ILE A 361 -6.84 20.41 -8.09
C ILE A 361 -6.98 18.88 -7.99
N TYR A 362 -6.18 18.12 -8.75
CA TYR A 362 -6.10 16.65 -8.65
C TYR A 362 -5.85 16.19 -7.21
N SER A 363 -4.80 16.72 -6.57
CA SER A 363 -4.44 16.37 -5.20
C SER A 363 -5.52 16.78 -4.19
N THR A 364 -6.16 17.94 -4.38
CA THR A 364 -7.27 18.36 -3.51
C THR A 364 -8.48 17.42 -3.60
N ALA A 365 -8.68 16.72 -4.72
CA ALA A 365 -9.70 15.67 -4.82
C ALA A 365 -9.36 14.46 -3.93
N THR A 366 -8.10 14.04 -3.90
CA THR A 366 -7.63 12.99 -2.97
C THR A 366 -7.76 13.44 -1.52
N VAL A 367 -7.38 14.67 -1.20
CA VAL A 367 -7.55 15.26 0.15
C VAL A 367 -9.03 15.29 0.55
N ALA A 368 -9.95 15.59 -0.37
CA ALA A 368 -11.39 15.60 -0.09
C ALA A 368 -11.94 14.22 0.30
N PHE A 369 -11.34 13.12 -0.17
CA PHE A 369 -11.66 11.78 0.34
C PHE A 369 -11.11 11.54 1.76
N GLY A 370 -10.00 12.17 2.12
CA GLY A 370 -9.29 11.95 3.38
C GLY A 370 -9.02 10.46 3.62
N PHE A 371 -9.37 9.95 4.80
CA PHE A 371 -9.16 8.54 5.18
C PHE A 371 -9.93 7.52 4.34
N LYS A 372 -10.86 7.95 3.48
CA LYS A 372 -11.69 7.06 2.65
C LYS A 372 -11.09 6.75 1.29
N PHE A 373 -10.02 7.46 0.87
CA PHE A 373 -9.43 7.25 -0.45
C PHE A 373 -9.01 5.79 -0.62
N SER A 374 -9.44 5.17 -1.72
CA SER A 374 -9.00 3.84 -2.12
C SER A 374 -9.59 3.46 -3.48
N ASN A 375 -8.73 3.11 -4.42
CA ASN A 375 -9.11 2.51 -5.70
C ASN A 375 -9.87 1.20 -5.52
N LEU A 376 -10.76 0.89 -6.48
CA LEU A 376 -11.54 -0.35 -6.57
C LEU A 376 -12.48 -0.61 -5.37
N THR A 377 -12.65 0.33 -4.44
CA THR A 377 -13.44 0.11 -3.23
C THR A 377 -14.43 1.22 -2.98
N ASN A 378 -15.60 0.87 -2.47
CA ASN A 378 -16.50 1.83 -1.85
C ASN A 378 -16.21 1.89 -0.34
N ARG A 379 -15.77 3.05 0.15
CA ARG A 379 -15.51 3.34 1.58
C ARG A 379 -16.34 4.52 2.09
N GLY A 380 -17.41 4.85 1.38
CA GLY A 380 -18.26 6.02 1.60
C GLY A 380 -18.13 7.05 0.49
N ILE A 381 -19.21 7.78 0.25
CA ILE A 381 -19.32 8.74 -0.85
C ILE A 381 -18.86 10.14 -0.39
N THR A 382 -18.12 10.82 -1.26
CA THR A 382 -17.66 12.20 -1.05
C THR A 382 -18.31 13.12 -2.08
N SER A 383 -18.89 14.21 -1.60
CA SER A 383 -19.53 15.26 -2.42
C SER A 383 -19.02 16.67 -2.08
N ARG A 384 -17.88 16.76 -1.38
CA ARG A 384 -17.25 18.00 -0.92
C ARG A 384 -15.98 18.28 -1.71
N GLY A 385 -15.50 19.53 -1.66
CA GLY A 385 -14.32 19.96 -2.41
C GLY A 385 -14.59 19.92 -3.92
N PRO A 386 -13.64 19.47 -4.75
CA PRO A 386 -13.80 19.40 -6.21
C PRO A 386 -15.01 18.55 -6.66
N TYR A 387 -15.42 17.57 -5.85
CA TYR A 387 -16.59 16.70 -6.11
C TYR A 387 -17.93 17.44 -6.11
N ARG A 388 -18.00 18.73 -5.73
CA ARG A 388 -19.24 19.50 -5.88
C ARG A 388 -19.54 19.91 -7.32
N PHE A 389 -18.54 19.86 -8.20
CA PHE A 389 -18.63 20.35 -9.57
C PHE A 389 -18.76 19.22 -10.59
N VAL A 390 -17.93 18.18 -10.45
CA VAL A 390 -17.90 17.00 -11.32
C VAL A 390 -17.64 15.74 -10.49
N ARG A 391 -18.06 14.57 -10.97
CA ARG A 391 -17.91 13.31 -10.22
C ARG A 391 -16.50 12.75 -10.24
N HIS A 392 -15.68 13.08 -11.25
CA HIS A 392 -14.30 12.61 -11.39
C HIS A 392 -13.29 13.77 -11.64
N PRO A 393 -13.15 14.72 -10.70
CA PRO A 393 -12.30 15.90 -10.86
C PRO A 393 -10.82 15.53 -11.03
N ALA A 394 -10.35 14.49 -10.33
CA ALA A 394 -8.99 13.97 -10.48
C ALA A 394 -8.72 13.47 -11.91
N TYR A 395 -9.62 12.66 -12.48
CA TYR A 395 -9.41 12.14 -13.83
C TYR A 395 -9.41 13.25 -14.88
N LEU A 396 -10.33 14.22 -14.75
CA LEU A 396 -10.35 15.41 -15.60
C LEU A 396 -9.01 16.15 -15.55
N CYS A 397 -8.59 16.59 -14.37
CA CYS A 397 -7.40 17.41 -14.22
C CYS A 397 -6.14 16.68 -14.68
N LYS A 398 -6.04 15.38 -14.39
CA LYS A 398 -4.90 14.55 -14.83
C LYS A 398 -4.83 14.43 -16.35
N CYS A 399 -5.95 14.12 -17.00
CA CYS A 399 -5.99 14.01 -18.46
C CYS A 399 -5.66 15.36 -19.12
N THR A 400 -6.22 16.47 -18.63
CA THR A 400 -5.90 17.82 -19.13
C THR A 400 -4.43 18.18 -18.91
N ALA A 401 -3.86 17.87 -17.75
CA ALA A 401 -2.45 18.11 -17.43
C ALA A 401 -1.52 17.34 -18.38
N TRP A 402 -1.84 16.06 -18.67
CA TRP A 402 -1.07 15.26 -19.64
C TRP A 402 -1.10 15.84 -21.06
N TRP A 403 -2.24 16.39 -21.50
CA TRP A 403 -2.28 17.12 -22.77
C TRP A 403 -1.34 18.33 -22.75
N LEU A 404 -1.36 19.13 -21.68
CA LEU A 404 -0.45 20.28 -21.54
C LEU A 404 1.03 19.86 -21.57
N GLU A 405 1.40 18.79 -20.86
CA GLU A 405 2.78 18.28 -20.83
C GLU A 405 3.27 17.78 -22.19
N HIS A 406 2.36 17.31 -23.05
CA HIS A 406 2.71 16.71 -24.34
C HIS A 406 2.57 17.64 -25.53
N ILE A 407 1.80 18.73 -25.43
CA ILE A 407 1.62 19.75 -26.47
C ILE A 407 2.96 20.27 -27.06
N PRO A 408 4.00 20.59 -26.26
CA PRO A 408 5.24 21.13 -26.79
C PRO A 408 5.95 20.23 -27.82
N THR A 409 5.76 18.91 -27.73
CA THR A 409 6.39 17.90 -28.60
C THR A 409 5.36 17.00 -29.28
N ILE A 410 4.13 17.50 -29.47
CA ILE A 410 3.01 16.70 -29.96
C ILE A 410 3.20 16.32 -31.44
N THR A 411 2.89 15.06 -31.74
CA THR A 411 2.73 14.54 -33.11
C THR A 411 1.31 14.00 -33.25
N LEU A 412 0.84 13.79 -34.48
CA LEU A 412 -0.48 13.19 -34.70
C LEU A 412 -0.57 11.80 -34.05
N THR A 413 0.48 10.98 -34.19
CA THR A 413 0.60 9.67 -33.54
C THR A 413 0.53 9.78 -32.02
N LYS A 414 1.27 10.71 -31.41
CA LYS A 414 1.24 10.95 -29.96
C LYS A 414 -0.12 11.43 -29.49
N ALA A 415 -0.77 12.32 -30.23
CA ALA A 415 -2.12 12.81 -29.93
C ALA A 415 -3.15 11.67 -29.99
N PHE A 416 -3.05 10.79 -30.98
CA PHE A 416 -3.90 9.60 -31.09
C PHE A 416 -3.73 8.67 -29.88
N PHE A 417 -2.49 8.29 -29.54
CA PHE A 417 -2.25 7.42 -28.39
C PHE A 417 -2.58 8.09 -27.05
N LEU A 418 -2.37 9.39 -26.91
CA LEU A 418 -2.78 10.15 -25.72
C LEU A 418 -4.30 10.19 -25.57
N THR A 419 -5.04 10.28 -26.68
CA THR A 419 -6.50 10.16 -26.68
C THR A 419 -6.94 8.78 -26.20
N LEU A 420 -6.32 7.71 -26.71
CA LEU A 420 -6.60 6.34 -26.25
C LEU A 420 -6.27 6.15 -24.76
N LEU A 421 -5.16 6.73 -24.28
CA LEU A 421 -4.79 6.69 -22.88
C LEU A 421 -5.82 7.43 -22.01
N CYS A 422 -6.31 8.60 -22.43
CA CYS A 422 -7.42 9.28 -21.78
C CYS A 422 -8.71 8.44 -21.82
N GLY A 423 -8.92 7.68 -22.91
CA GLY A 423 -9.99 6.68 -23.02
C GLY A 423 -9.92 5.59 -21.94
N VAL A 424 -8.73 5.13 -21.55
CA VAL A 424 -8.56 4.20 -20.42
C VAL A 424 -9.03 4.82 -19.11
N TYR A 425 -8.77 6.12 -18.87
CA TYR A 425 -9.28 6.84 -17.71
C TYR A 425 -10.80 7.05 -17.77
N ALA A 426 -11.37 7.26 -18.96
CA ALA A 426 -12.83 7.29 -19.14
C ALA A 426 -13.47 5.92 -18.83
N LEU A 427 -12.86 4.82 -19.30
CA LEU A 427 -13.29 3.46 -18.94
C LEU A 427 -13.16 3.20 -17.44
N ARG A 428 -12.12 3.73 -16.80
CA ARG A 428 -11.94 3.66 -15.35
C ARG A 428 -13.06 4.39 -14.61
N ALA A 429 -13.37 5.63 -15.00
CA ALA A 429 -14.51 6.38 -14.47
C ALA A 429 -15.81 5.59 -14.62
N TRP A 430 -16.04 5.01 -15.80
CA TRP A 430 -17.24 4.22 -16.07
C TRP A 430 -17.35 2.95 -15.19
N THR A 431 -16.25 2.20 -15.03
CA THR A 431 -16.27 1.00 -14.17
C THR A 431 -16.50 1.38 -12.70
N GLU A 432 -15.91 2.47 -12.24
CA GLU A 432 -16.11 3.03 -10.89
C GLU A 432 -17.56 3.50 -10.68
N GLU A 433 -18.13 4.28 -11.59
CA GLU A 433 -19.53 4.71 -11.58
C GLU A 433 -20.50 3.54 -11.51
N ARG A 434 -20.27 2.49 -12.31
CA ARG A 434 -21.08 1.26 -12.31
C ARG A 434 -20.98 0.51 -10.98
N HIS A 435 -19.80 0.45 -10.37
CA HIS A 435 -19.62 -0.16 -9.05
C HIS A 435 -20.31 0.65 -7.96
N LEU A 436 -20.09 1.97 -7.94
CA LEU A 436 -20.63 2.88 -6.93
C LEU A 436 -22.15 3.08 -7.04
N SER A 437 -22.74 2.94 -8.22
CA SER A 437 -24.20 3.05 -8.44
C SER A 437 -25.02 1.97 -7.71
N LYS A 438 -24.37 1.00 -7.06
CA LYS A 438 -25.01 0.05 -6.14
C LYS A 438 -25.26 0.64 -4.74
N ASP A 439 -24.65 1.77 -4.43
CA ASP A 439 -24.82 2.49 -3.15
C ASP A 439 -25.90 3.58 -3.30
N PRO A 440 -26.99 3.55 -2.50
CA PRO A 440 -28.02 4.59 -2.52
C PRO A 440 -27.48 6.01 -2.27
N GLU A 441 -26.44 6.16 -1.46
CA GLU A 441 -25.79 7.48 -1.22
C GLU A 441 -25.18 8.03 -2.52
N TYR A 442 -24.63 7.14 -3.35
CA TYR A 442 -24.03 7.54 -4.62
C TYR A 442 -25.09 7.91 -5.66
N LEU A 443 -26.21 7.17 -5.70
CA LEU A 443 -27.35 7.54 -6.56
C LEU A 443 -27.91 8.91 -6.18
N ALA A 444 -27.99 9.23 -4.88
CA ALA A 444 -28.38 10.56 -4.41
C ALA A 444 -27.36 11.64 -4.83
N TYR A 445 -26.06 11.32 -4.81
CA TYR A 445 -25.02 12.23 -5.27
C TYR A 445 -25.06 12.47 -6.79
N LYS A 446 -25.28 11.44 -7.61
CA LYS A 446 -25.44 11.56 -9.08
C LYS A 446 -26.55 12.53 -9.49
N ARG A 447 -27.63 12.58 -8.72
CA ARG A 447 -28.74 13.53 -8.94
C ARG A 447 -28.33 14.98 -8.65
N LYS A 448 -27.42 15.21 -7.71
CA LYS A 448 -26.96 16.56 -7.33
C LYS A 448 -25.87 17.08 -8.26
N VAL A 449 -24.96 16.22 -8.70
CA VAL A 449 -23.83 16.56 -9.57
C VAL A 449 -23.96 15.70 -10.81
N PRO A 450 -24.62 16.17 -11.89
CA PRO A 450 -24.93 15.35 -13.07
C PRO A 450 -23.71 15.06 -13.96
N TRP A 451 -22.65 15.88 -13.86
CA TRP A 451 -21.46 15.85 -14.70
C TRP A 451 -20.41 14.82 -14.21
N ILE A 452 -19.92 13.95 -15.10
CA ILE A 452 -18.85 12.99 -14.82
C ILE A 452 -17.49 13.70 -14.86
N LEU A 453 -17.19 14.36 -15.97
CA LEU A 453 -15.90 14.99 -16.26
C LEU A 453 -16.04 16.45 -16.67
N ILE A 454 -16.92 16.79 -17.62
CA ILE A 454 -17.01 18.13 -18.21
C ILE A 454 -18.40 18.71 -17.96
N PRO A 455 -18.53 19.76 -17.13
CA PRO A 455 -19.81 20.42 -16.91
C PRO A 455 -20.45 20.87 -18.22
N GLY A 456 -21.73 20.57 -18.42
CA GLY A 456 -22.46 20.91 -19.65
C GLY A 456 -22.32 19.90 -20.79
N VAL A 457 -21.40 18.92 -20.70
CA VAL A 457 -21.13 17.96 -21.78
C VAL A 457 -21.26 16.52 -21.31
N TYR A 458 -20.52 16.12 -20.27
CA TYR A 458 -20.41 14.72 -19.84
C TYR A 458 -20.17 14.58 -18.34
#